data_AF-A0A7C7UXV7-F1
#
_entry.id   AF-A0A7C7UXV7-F1
#
_cell.length_a   1.000
_cell.length_b   1.000
_cell.length_c   1.000
_cell.angle_alpha   90.00
_cell.angle_beta   90.00
_cell.angle_gamma   90.00
#
_symmetry.space_group_name_H-M   'P 1'
#
loop_
_entity.id
_entity.type
_entity.pdbx_description
1 polymer ?
#
loop_
_entity_poly.entity_id
_entity_poly.type
_entity_poly.pdbx_seq_one_letter_code
_entity_poly.pdbx_strand_id
1 'polypeptide(L)'
;TFQKLVAAGVPNNPPRWPEATAIVKQILKTYKEDAKDWERINDWIERIGWPRFFEKTGLPFTKYHIDNWRGARASLNASTHIRF
;
A
#
# COMPACT_ATOMS: atom_id res chain seq x y z
N THR A 1 -10.83 4.74 -8.28
CA THR A 1 -9.56 4.01 -8.50
C THR A 1 -9.72 2.56 -8.08
N PHE A 2 -9.03 1.62 -8.75
CA PHE A 2 -9.01 0.20 -8.37
C PHE A 2 -8.13 -0.04 -7.14
N GLN A 3 -8.42 -1.10 -6.38
CA GLN A 3 -7.59 -1.55 -5.26
C GLN A 3 -6.23 -2.03 -5.78
N LYS A 4 -5.15 -1.73 -5.04
CA LYS A 4 -3.79 -2.17 -5.38
C LYS A 4 -3.28 -3.18 -4.36
N LEU A 5 -2.40 -4.08 -4.81
CA LEU A 5 -1.74 -5.03 -3.92
C LEU A 5 -0.74 -4.30 -3.02
N VAL A 6 -0.85 -4.50 -1.70
CA VAL A 6 0.00 -3.85 -0.68
C VAL A 6 0.72 -4.83 0.25
N ALA A 7 0.30 -6.10 0.26
CA ALA A 7 0.93 -7.17 1.00
C ALA A 7 0.83 -8.46 0.17
N ALA A 8 1.96 -9.14 0.00
CA ALA A 8 2.05 -10.37 -0.78
C ALA A 8 2.67 -11.47 0.08
N GLY A 9 2.20 -12.72 -0.11
CA GLY A 9 2.79 -13.89 0.53
C GLY A 9 2.44 -14.11 2.01
N VAL A 10 1.28 -13.62 2.46
CA VAL A 10 0.81 -13.86 3.85
C VAL A 10 0.43 -15.35 4.02
N PRO A 11 0.98 -16.07 5.01
CA PRO A 11 0.68 -17.47 5.23
C PRO A 11 -0.73 -17.67 5.78
N ASN A 12 -1.29 -18.84 5.48
CA ASN A 12 -2.64 -19.21 5.87
C ASN A 12 -2.62 -19.85 7.28
N ASN A 13 -3.09 -19.12 8.29
CA ASN A 13 -3.15 -19.57 9.69
C ASN A 13 -4.60 -19.54 10.24
N PRO A 14 -5.46 -20.51 9.89
CA PRO A 14 -6.80 -20.66 10.45
C PRO A 14 -6.75 -20.94 11.96
N PRO A 15 -7.79 -20.57 12.75
CA PRO A 15 -9.07 -19.97 12.34
C PRO A 15 -9.11 -18.44 12.47
N ARG A 16 -7.99 -17.78 12.81
CA ARG A 16 -7.98 -16.34 13.15
C ARG A 16 -7.08 -15.46 12.28
N TRP A 17 -6.20 -16.03 11.47
CA TRP A 17 -5.31 -15.29 10.56
C TRP A 17 -4.64 -14.07 11.24
N PRO A 18 -3.84 -14.30 12.30
CA PRO A 18 -3.26 -13.21 13.08
C PRO A 18 -2.40 -12.28 12.23
N GLU A 19 -1.68 -12.81 11.25
CA GLU A 19 -0.75 -12.06 10.39
C GLU A 19 -1.48 -11.10 9.45
N ALA A 20 -2.49 -11.59 8.72
CA ALA A 20 -3.32 -10.74 7.87
C ALA A 20 -4.02 -9.64 8.70
N THR A 21 -4.56 -10.01 9.86
CA THR A 21 -5.24 -9.06 10.75
C THR A 21 -4.29 -7.99 11.29
N ALA A 22 -3.05 -8.36 11.62
CA ALA A 22 -2.03 -7.42 12.09
C ALA A 22 -1.68 -6.39 11.00
N ILE A 23 -1.49 -6.85 9.75
CA ILE A 23 -1.21 -5.98 8.60
C ILE A 23 -2.36 -4.98 8.39
N VAL A 24 -3.60 -5.46 8.35
CA VAL A 24 -4.77 -4.59 8.16
C VAL A 24 -4.89 -3.56 9.28
N LYS A 25 -4.70 -3.97 10.54
CA LYS A 25 -4.72 -3.06 11.69
C LYS A 25 -3.62 -2.00 11.62
N GLN A 26 -2.42 -2.39 11.20
CA GLN A 26 -1.31 -1.45 11.04
C GLN A 26 -1.65 -0.39 9.99
N ILE A 27 -2.15 -0.78 8.82
CA ILE A 27 -2.56 0.15 7.76
C ILE A 27 -3.63 1.12 8.26
N LEU A 28 -4.67 0.61 8.93
CA LEU A 28 -5.75 1.45 9.45
C LEU A 28 -5.28 2.42 10.54
N LYS A 29 -4.35 1.98 11.40
CA LYS A 29 -3.77 2.83 12.43
C LYS A 29 -2.97 3.98 11.80
N THR A 30 -2.07 3.68 10.86
CA THR A 30 -1.27 4.69 10.15
C THR A 30 -2.15 5.67 9.37
N TYR A 31 -3.18 5.16 8.69
CA TYR A 31 -4.15 6.01 7.98
C TYR A 31 -4.86 6.95 8.94
N LYS A 32 -5.37 6.45 10.07
CA LYS A 32 -6.05 7.29 11.07
C LYS A 32 -5.15 8.39 11.64
N GLU A 33 -3.85 8.13 11.77
CA GLU A 33 -2.88 9.09 12.34
C GLU A 33 -2.44 10.17 11.35
N ASP A 34 -2.45 9.91 10.04
CA ASP A 34 -1.88 10.81 9.02
C ASP A 34 -2.89 11.37 8.00
N ALA A 35 -4.08 10.76 7.91
CA ALA A 35 -5.14 11.23 7.03
C ALA A 35 -5.76 12.53 7.52
N LYS A 36 -6.17 13.37 6.57
CA LYS A 36 -6.90 14.61 6.85
C LYS A 36 -8.41 14.34 6.83
N ASP A 37 -9.16 15.27 7.39
CA ASP A 37 -10.63 15.22 7.34
C ASP A 37 -11.10 15.04 5.88
N TRP A 38 -12.06 14.14 5.71
CA TRP A 38 -12.68 13.77 4.42
C TRP A 38 -11.79 12.98 3.44
N GLU A 39 -10.51 12.76 3.71
CA GLU A 39 -9.66 11.92 2.86
C GLU A 39 -10.04 10.45 3.02
N ARG A 40 -10.31 9.74 1.92
CA ARG A 40 -10.34 8.27 1.93
C ARG A 40 -8.91 7.72 1.86
N ILE A 41 -8.74 6.42 2.12
CA ILE A 41 -7.43 5.75 2.03
C ILE A 41 -6.75 5.99 0.68
N ASN A 42 -7.49 5.95 -0.43
CA ASN A 42 -6.92 6.21 -1.75
C ASN A 42 -6.45 7.66 -1.89
N ASP A 43 -7.24 8.63 -1.45
CA ASP A 43 -6.91 10.06 -1.53
C ASP A 43 -5.68 10.38 -0.69
N TRP A 44 -5.61 9.77 0.50
CA TRP A 44 -4.44 9.82 1.37
C TRP A 44 -3.18 9.31 0.68
N ILE A 45 -3.23 8.10 0.09
CA ILE A 45 -2.09 7.50 -0.62
C ILE A 45 -1.69 8.33 -1.85
N GLU A 46 -2.65 8.88 -2.60
CA GLU A 46 -2.38 9.75 -3.75
C GLU A 46 -1.67 11.04 -3.33
N ARG A 47 -2.02 11.62 -2.17
CA ARG A 47 -1.34 12.79 -1.60
C ARG A 47 0.09 12.52 -1.13
N ILE A 48 0.27 11.48 -0.32
CA ILE A 48 1.60 11.18 0.28
C ILE A 48 2.53 10.49 -0.73
N GLY A 49 1.97 9.73 -1.65
CA GLY A 49 2.65 8.86 -2.59
C GLY A 49 2.94 7.47 -2.02
N TRP A 50 3.02 6.48 -2.91
CA TRP A 50 3.31 5.08 -2.55
C TRP A 50 4.62 4.89 -1.76
N PRO A 51 5.74 5.56 -2.05
CA PRO A 51 6.96 5.41 -1.25
C PRO A 51 6.75 5.74 0.23
N ARG A 52 6.06 6.85 0.52
CA ARG A 52 5.74 7.28 1.89
C ARG A 52 4.74 6.34 2.58
N PHE A 53 3.83 5.74 1.83
CA PHE A 53 2.92 4.73 2.38
C PHE A 53 3.70 3.52 2.92
N PHE A 54 4.63 2.96 2.14
CA PHE A 54 5.43 1.80 2.58
C PHE A 54 6.37 2.17 3.74
N GLU A 55 6.94 3.37 3.74
CA GLU A 55 7.76 3.88 4.85
C GLU A 55 6.95 4.01 6.15
N LYS A 56 5.78 4.66 6.11
CA LYS A 56 4.94 4.89 7.29
C LYS A 56 4.30 3.61 7.84
N THR A 57 3.92 2.70 6.96
CA THR A 57 3.30 1.42 7.36
C THR A 57 4.33 0.39 7.81
N GLY A 58 5.61 0.56 7.45
CA GLY A 58 6.68 -0.40 7.72
C GLY A 58 6.57 -1.67 6.88
N LEU A 59 5.74 -1.67 5.84
CA LEU A 59 5.55 -2.84 4.97
C LEU A 59 6.70 -2.95 3.96
N PRO A 60 7.22 -4.18 3.72
CA PRO A 60 8.30 -4.36 2.76
C PRO A 60 7.77 -4.21 1.33
N PHE A 61 8.36 -3.27 0.57
CA PHE A 61 8.12 -3.18 -0.87
C PHE A 61 8.92 -4.27 -1.61
N THR A 62 8.21 -5.24 -2.17
CA THR A 62 8.80 -6.36 -2.92
C THR A 62 8.44 -6.30 -4.41
N LYS A 63 9.14 -7.09 -5.23
CA LYS A 63 8.89 -7.21 -6.68
C LYS A 63 7.44 -7.53 -7.05
N TYR A 64 6.68 -8.16 -6.15
CA TYR A 64 5.28 -8.54 -6.38
C TYR A 64 4.31 -7.35 -6.44
N HIS A 65 4.75 -6.17 -5.98
CA HIS A 65 3.97 -4.94 -6.06
C HIS A 65 4.09 -4.25 -7.42
N ILE A 66 5.04 -4.68 -8.25
CA ILE A 66 5.23 -4.16 -9.60
C ILE A 66 4.39 -5.01 -10.55
N ASP A 67 3.42 -4.38 -11.21
CA ASP A 67 2.60 -5.05 -12.21
C ASP A 67 3.48 -5.44 -13.42
N ASN A 68 3.41 -6.71 -13.79
CA ASN A 68 4.16 -7.30 -14.90
C ASN A 68 3.24 -7.80 -16.03
N TRP A 69 1.95 -7.48 -15.97
CA TRP A 69 1.01 -7.81 -17.03
C TRP A 69 1.33 -7.04 -18.31
N ARG A 70 0.94 -7.58 -19.48
CA ARG A 70 1.30 -7.01 -20.78
C ARG A 70 0.88 -5.54 -20.96
N GLY A 71 -0.19 -5.10 -20.30
CA GLY A 71 -0.68 -3.72 -20.32
C GLY A 71 -0.20 -2.84 -19.16
N ALA A 72 0.69 -3.33 -18.30
CA ALA A 72 1.09 -2.68 -17.04
C ALA A 72 1.95 -1.41 -17.20
N ARG A 73 2.35 -1.04 -18.43
CA ARG A 73 3.27 0.07 -18.64
C ARG A 73 2.78 1.39 -18.02
N ALA A 74 1.47 1.62 -18.01
CA ALA A 74 0.86 2.81 -17.42
C ALA A 74 0.88 2.83 -15.88
N SER A 75 1.16 1.70 -15.21
CA SER A 75 1.25 1.64 -13.74
C SER A 75 2.63 2.04 -13.21
N LEU A 76 3.65 2.11 -14.07
CA LEU A 76 5.01 2.48 -13.70
C LEU A 76 5.16 4.00 -13.62
N ASN A 77 6.09 4.48 -12.79
CA ASN A 77 6.40 5.89 -12.74
C ASN A 77 7.15 6.31 -14.01
N ALA A 78 6.54 7.17 -14.83
CA ALA A 78 7.13 7.76 -16.03
C ALA A 78 7.56 9.23 -15.82
N SER A 79 7.71 9.66 -14.56
CA SER A 79 8.08 11.03 -14.17
C SER A 79 9.32 11.04 -13.26
N THR A 80 10.06 12.14 -13.29
CA THR A 80 11.17 12.43 -12.38
C THR A 80 10.70 12.95 -11.01
N HIS A 81 9.40 13.15 -10.80
CA HIS A 81 8.83 13.56 -9.52
C HIS A 81 8.87 12.41 -8.50
N ILE A 82 10.04 12.23 -7.88
CA ILE A 82 10.27 11.28 -6.79
C ILE A 82 10.58 12.03 -5.50
N ARG A 83 10.20 11.42 -4.37
CA ARG A 83 10.49 11.91 -3.02
C ARG A 83 11.48 10.94 -2.38
N PHE A 84 12.49 11.47 -1.72
CA PHE A 84 13.48 10.71 -0.94
C PHE A 84 13.08 10.65 0.53
#